data_AF-E6N6Z2-F1
#
_entry.id   AF-E6N6Z2-F1
#
_cell.length_a   1.000
_cell.length_b   1.000
_cell.length_c   1.000
_cell.angle_alpha   90.00
_cell.angle_beta   90.00
_cell.angle_gamma   90.00
#
_symmetry.space_group_name_H-M   'P 1'
#
loop_
_entity.id
_entity.type
_entity.pdbx_description
1 polymer ?
#
loop_
_entity_poly.entity_id
_entity_poly.type
_entity_poly.pdbx_seq_one_letter_code
_entity_poly.pdbx_strand_id
1 'polypeptide(L)'
;MSTKPTHILVIYDVSDDGRRFELAAALKRLGLTRVQRSAFVGPCTVALISDVKNVSRRIIDFSTDNVQIYPLTPASYRLRVVVGREFRDEDGDVAGGYVV
;
A
#
# COMPACT_ATOMS: atom_id res chain seq x y z
N MET A 1 25.69 2.59 -6.36
CA MET A 1 24.77 1.88 -7.27
C MET A 1 23.37 1.94 -6.69
N SER A 2 22.42 2.58 -7.39
CA SER A 2 21.01 2.59 -6.98
C SER A 2 20.42 1.20 -7.22
N THR A 3 20.01 0.52 -6.16
CA THR A 3 19.40 -0.82 -6.25
C THR A 3 17.99 -0.71 -6.84
N LYS A 4 17.62 -1.64 -7.72
CA LYS A 4 16.27 -1.67 -8.32
C LYS A 4 15.18 -1.70 -7.24
N PRO A 5 14.03 -1.01 -7.45
CA PRO A 5 12.89 -1.13 -6.57
C PRO A 5 12.42 -2.59 -6.46
N THR A 6 12.11 -3.02 -5.25
CA THR A 6 11.58 -4.37 -4.97
C THR A 6 10.23 -4.33 -4.29
N HIS A 7 9.82 -3.18 -3.75
CA HIS A 7 8.54 -2.99 -3.11
C HIS A 7 7.80 -1.81 -3.76
N ILE A 8 6.48 -1.83 -3.70
CA ILE A 8 5.65 -0.64 -3.90
C ILE A 8 4.98 -0.29 -2.58
N LEU A 9 4.92 1.01 -2.28
CA LEU A 9 4.08 1.56 -1.24
C LEU A 9 2.91 2.26 -1.92
N VAL A 10 1.71 1.78 -1.66
CA VAL A 10 0.45 2.39 -2.11
C VAL A 10 -0.09 3.21 -0.94
N ILE A 11 -0.24 4.51 -1.14
CA ILE A 11 -0.88 5.42 -0.18
C ILE A 11 -2.13 5.96 -0.84
N TYR A 12 -3.23 6.02 -0.11
CA TYR A 12 -4.46 6.61 -0.61
C TYR A 12 -5.11 7.56 0.39
N ASP A 13 -5.87 8.49 -0.14
CA ASP A 13 -6.79 9.35 0.59
C ASP A 13 -8.14 9.24 -0.13
N VAL A 14 -9.10 8.60 0.52
CA VAL A 14 -10.41 8.29 -0.06
C VAL A 14 -11.47 8.80 0.89
N SER A 15 -12.24 9.77 0.40
CA SER A 15 -13.18 10.56 1.21
C SER A 15 -14.37 9.72 1.66
N ASP A 16 -14.87 8.85 0.78
CA ASP A 16 -16.00 7.97 1.07
C ASP A 16 -15.55 6.67 1.76
N ASP A 17 -16.22 6.32 2.85
CA ASP A 17 -15.92 5.14 3.64
C ASP A 17 -16.15 3.84 2.85
N GLY A 18 -17.20 3.76 2.03
CA GLY A 18 -17.54 2.58 1.23
C GLY A 18 -16.44 2.27 0.21
N ARG A 19 -16.07 3.26 -0.60
CA ARG A 19 -15.00 3.14 -1.61
C ARG A 19 -13.64 2.89 -0.96
N ARG A 20 -13.39 3.45 0.23
CA ARG A 20 -12.17 3.16 0.99
C ARG A 20 -12.11 1.70 1.42
N PHE A 21 -13.20 1.13 1.94
CA PHE A 21 -13.25 -0.28 2.30
C PHE A 21 -13.15 -1.20 1.09
N GLU A 22 -13.80 -0.84 -0.01
CA GLU A 22 -13.72 -1.57 -1.28
C GLU A 22 -12.28 -1.59 -1.82
N LEU A 23 -11.61 -0.42 -1.85
CA LEU A 23 -10.22 -0.32 -2.29
C LEU A 23 -9.29 -1.15 -1.41
N ALA A 24 -9.45 -1.07 -0.08
CA ALA A 24 -8.65 -1.88 0.85
C ALA A 24 -8.82 -3.38 0.59
N ALA A 25 -10.06 -3.86 0.41
CA ALA A 25 -10.34 -5.26 0.10
C ALA A 25 -9.76 -5.69 -1.26
N ALA A 26 -9.83 -4.81 -2.26
CA ALA A 26 -9.24 -5.05 -3.57
C ALA A 26 -7.71 -5.17 -3.50
N LEU A 27 -7.03 -4.27 -2.78
CA LEU A 27 -5.57 -4.30 -2.63
C LEU A 27 -5.11 -5.56 -1.88
N LYS A 28 -5.84 -5.99 -0.84
CA LYS A 28 -5.59 -7.28 -0.18
C LYS A 28 -5.69 -8.46 -1.13
N ARG A 29 -6.73 -8.52 -1.97
CA ARG A 29 -6.94 -9.60 -2.96
C ARG A 29 -5.83 -9.65 -4.02
N LEU A 30 -5.19 -8.53 -4.32
CA LEU A 30 -4.01 -8.46 -5.18
C LEU A 30 -2.71 -8.93 -4.48
N GLY A 31 -2.78 -9.31 -3.21
CA GLY A 31 -1.64 -9.78 -2.43
C GLY A 31 -0.79 -8.66 -1.82
N LEU A 32 -1.31 -7.43 -1.71
CA LEU A 32 -0.65 -6.39 -0.95
C LEU A 32 -0.98 -6.55 0.54
N THR A 33 0.02 -6.33 1.39
CA THR A 33 -0.13 -6.30 2.85
C THR A 33 -0.50 -4.90 3.30
N ARG A 34 -1.52 -4.78 4.15
CA ARG A 34 -1.92 -3.50 4.73
C ARG A 34 -0.93 -3.08 5.82
N VAL A 35 -0.41 -1.87 5.74
CA VAL A 35 0.59 -1.36 6.70
C VAL A 35 0.09 -0.18 7.53
N GLN A 36 -0.95 0.52 7.05
CA GLN A 36 -1.71 1.53 7.78
C GLN A 36 -3.17 1.55 7.29
N ARG A 37 -4.03 2.33 7.96
CA ARG A 37 -5.44 2.50 7.56
C ARG A 37 -5.58 2.86 6.08
N SER A 38 -4.68 3.69 5.57
CA SER A 38 -4.69 4.12 4.16
C SER A 38 -3.39 3.85 3.40
N ALA A 39 -2.69 2.78 3.78
CA ALA A 39 -1.45 2.40 3.08
C ALA A 39 -1.25 0.88 3.01
N PHE A 40 -0.69 0.44 1.88
CA PHE A 40 -0.40 -0.95 1.56
C PHE A 40 1.02 -1.09 0.98
N VAL A 41 1.64 -2.24 1.19
CA VAL A 41 2.93 -2.59 0.60
C VAL A 41 2.84 -3.92 -0.13
N GLY A 42 3.51 -4.03 -1.27
CA GLY A 42 3.62 -5.28 -2.02
C GLY A 42 4.87 -5.33 -2.91
N PRO A 43 5.09 -6.41 -3.66
CA PRO A 43 6.26 -6.54 -4.54
C PRO A 43 6.20 -5.56 -5.72
N CYS A 44 7.35 -5.01 -6.11
CA CYS A 44 7.45 -4.11 -7.25
C CYS A 44 7.54 -4.88 -8.58
N THR A 45 6.41 -5.36 -9.07
CA THR A 45 6.29 -5.96 -10.42
C THR A 45 5.45 -5.08 -11.34
N VAL A 46 5.75 -5.11 -12.64
CA VAL A 46 4.99 -4.35 -13.65
C VAL A 46 3.52 -4.77 -13.66
N ALA A 47 3.25 -6.06 -13.54
CA ALA A 47 1.89 -6.61 -13.48
C ALA A 47 1.12 -6.08 -12.28
N LEU A 48 1.69 -6.17 -11.06
CA LEU A 48 1.00 -5.72 -9.86
C LEU A 48 0.73 -4.21 -9.88
N ILE A 49 1.69 -3.41 -10.36
CA ILE A 49 1.49 -1.96 -10.51
C ILE A 49 0.34 -1.68 -11.49
N SER A 50 0.24 -2.42 -12.58
CA SER A 50 -0.85 -2.31 -13.55
C SER A 50 -2.20 -2.66 -12.90
N ASP A 51 -2.25 -3.76 -12.15
CA ASP A 51 -3.47 -4.22 -11.48
C ASP A 51 -3.94 -3.23 -10.41
N VAL A 52 -3.01 -2.70 -9.59
CA VAL A 52 -3.30 -1.65 -8.61
C VAL A 52 -3.87 -0.40 -9.29
N LYS A 53 -3.27 0.04 -10.41
CA LYS A 53 -3.79 1.20 -11.17
C LYS A 53 -5.20 0.93 -11.70
N ASN A 54 -5.44 -0.23 -12.29
CA ASN A 54 -6.72 -0.58 -12.88
C ASN A 54 -7.82 -0.67 -11.83
N VAL A 55 -7.56 -1.32 -10.70
CA VAL A 55 -8.56 -1.45 -9.65
C VAL A 55 -8.83 -0.11 -8.95
N SER A 56 -7.79 0.70 -8.72
CA SER A 56 -7.97 2.04 -8.14
C SER A 56 -8.85 2.90 -9.02
N ARG A 57 -8.59 2.95 -10.34
CA ARG A 57 -9.39 3.73 -11.30
C ARG A 57 -10.86 3.32 -11.37
N ARG A 58 -11.19 2.09 -11.00
CA ARG A 58 -12.58 1.58 -10.99
C ARG A 58 -13.35 1.94 -9.72
N ILE A 59 -12.64 2.18 -8.61
CA ILE A 59 -13.23 2.35 -7.28
C ILE A 59 -13.27 3.83 -6.87
N ILE A 60 -12.23 4.60 -7.19
CA ILE A 60 -12.09 5.97 -6.69
C ILE A 60 -12.90 6.98 -7.52
N ASP A 61 -13.17 8.12 -6.90
CA ASP A 61 -13.68 9.32 -7.55
C ASP A 61 -12.50 10.27 -7.73
N PHE A 62 -12.16 10.53 -8.99
CA PHE A 62 -11.02 11.37 -9.35
C PHE A 62 -11.17 12.83 -8.89
N SER A 63 -12.36 13.27 -8.49
CA SER A 63 -12.59 14.63 -7.99
C SER A 63 -12.35 14.78 -6.49
N THR A 64 -12.42 13.68 -5.72
CA THR A 64 -12.38 13.71 -4.25
C THR A 64 -11.31 12.80 -3.63
N ASP A 65 -10.74 11.88 -4.42
CA ASP A 65 -9.81 10.87 -3.91
C ASP A 65 -8.44 10.95 -4.58
N ASN A 66 -7.44 10.40 -3.90
CA ASN A 66 -6.07 10.30 -4.39
C ASN A 66 -5.51 8.90 -4.08
N VAL A 67 -4.83 8.30 -5.07
CA VAL A 67 -4.05 7.06 -4.89
C VAL A 67 -2.68 7.26 -5.50
N GLN A 68 -1.64 7.04 -4.70
CA GLN A 68 -0.25 7.20 -5.07
C GLN A 68 0.49 5.88 -4.92
N ILE A 69 1.36 5.57 -5.88
CA ILE A 69 2.16 4.34 -5.90
C ILE A 69 3.63 4.73 -5.95
N TYR A 70 4.38 4.37 -4.91
CA TYR A 70 5.81 4.67 -4.77
C TYR A 70 6.63 3.40 -4.90
N PRO A 71 7.45 3.24 -5.94
CA PRO A 71 8.47 2.19 -5.99
C PRO A 71 9.54 2.45 -4.92
N LEU A 72 9.81 1.46 -4.08
CA LEU A 72 10.81 1.52 -3.02
C LEU A 72 11.94 0.52 -3.28
N THR A 73 13.17 0.98 -3.07
CA THR A 73 14.34 0.10 -3.03
C THR A 73 14.32 -0.78 -1.77
N PRO A 74 15.02 -1.92 -1.77
CA PRO A 74 15.19 -2.72 -0.56
C PRO A 74 15.72 -1.92 0.63
N ALA A 75 16.66 -0.98 0.38
CA ALA A 75 17.23 -0.15 1.43
C ALA A 75 16.19 0.82 2.02
N SER A 76 15.44 1.53 1.17
CA SER A 76 14.38 2.46 1.60
C SER A 76 13.30 1.73 2.41
N TYR A 77 12.92 0.53 2.00
CA TYR A 77 11.92 -0.25 2.73
C TYR A 77 12.43 -0.75 4.09
N ARG A 78 13.69 -1.20 4.17
CA ARG A 78 14.30 -1.66 5.43
C ARG A 78 14.55 -0.53 6.43
N LEU A 79 14.91 0.65 5.95
CA LEU A 79 15.21 1.81 6.79
C LEU A 79 13.96 2.58 7.25
N ARG A 80 12.76 2.08 6.94
CA ARG A 80 11.53 2.73 7.40
C ARG A 80 11.42 2.65 8.92
N VAL A 81 10.92 3.74 9.49
CA VAL A 81 10.67 3.87 10.92
C VAL A 81 9.16 3.86 11.14
N VAL A 82 8.70 3.04 12.08
CA VAL A 82 7.30 3.03 12.52
C VAL A 82 7.26 3.62 13.92
N VAL A 83 6.46 4.67 14.11
CA VAL A 83 6.26 5.29 15.43
C VAL A 83 4.83 5.00 15.89
N GLY A 84 4.71 4.45 17.10
CA GLY A 84 3.41 4.09 17.69
C GLY A 84 2.95 2.65 17.37
N ARG A 85 1.63 2.45 17.27
CA ARG A 85 1.07 1.09 17.12
C ARG A 85 1.32 0.54 15.71
N GLU A 86 1.90 -0.66 15.64
CA GLU A 86 1.93 -1.43 14.42
C GLU A 86 0.52 -1.75 13.94
N PHE A 87 0.30 -1.62 12.65
CA PHE A 87 -0.94 -2.06 12.04
C PHE A 87 -0.96 -3.58 12.03
N ARG A 88 -1.89 -4.17 12.79
CA ARG A 88 -2.21 -5.60 12.71
C ARG A 88 -3.37 -5.74 11.75
N ASP A 89 -3.14 -6.43 10.65
CA ASP A 89 -4.28 -6.89 9.86
C ASP A 89 -4.99 -8.02 10.60
N GLU A 90 -6.25 -8.28 10.26
CA GLU A 90 -7.09 -9.32 10.89
C GLU A 90 -6.46 -10.74 10.77
N ASP A 91 -5.53 -10.92 9.83
CA ASP A 91 -4.76 -12.15 9.58
C ASP A 91 -3.44 -12.26 10.39
N GLY A 92 -3.12 -11.29 11.25
CA GLY A 92 -1.99 -11.37 12.19
C GLY A 92 -0.61 -11.05 11.63
N ASP A 93 -0.49 -10.73 10.34
CA ASP A 93 0.79 -10.36 9.72
C ASP A 93 1.24 -8.96 10.13
N VAL A 94 2.49 -8.87 10.59
CA VAL A 94 3.13 -7.62 11.01
C VAL A 94 4.03 -7.14 9.87
N ALA A 95 3.81 -5.92 9.39
CA ALA A 95 4.67 -5.31 8.39
C ALA A 95 6.02 -4.93 9.02
N GLY A 96 6.96 -5.88 9.11
CA GLY A 96 8.19 -5.78 9.88
C GLY A 96 9.06 -4.55 9.59
N GLY A 97 9.03 -3.58 10.49
CA GLY A 97 9.88 -2.38 10.52
C GLY A 97 10.48 -2.18 11.91
N TYR A 98 11.39 -1.23 12.07
CA TYR A 98 11.89 -0.87 13.39
C TYR A 98 10.83 0.01 14.09
N VAL A 99 10.25 -0.50 15.17
CA VAL A 99 9.24 0.19 15.97
C VAL A 99 9.93 1.01 17.04
N VAL A 100 9.59 2.30 17.11
CA VAL A 100 10.03 3.23 18.16
C VAL A 100 8.81 3.76 18.92
#